data_AF-A0A935JCV2-F1
#
_entry.id   AF-A0A935JCV2-F1
#
_cell.length_a   1.000
_cell.length_b   1.000
_cell.length_c   1.000
_cell.angle_alpha   90.00
_cell.angle_beta   90.00
_cell.angle_gamma   90.00
#
_symmetry.space_group_name_H-M   'P 1'
#
loop_
_entity.id
_entity.type
_entity.pdbx_description
1 polymer ?
#
loop_
_entity_poly.entity_id
_entity_poly.type
_entity_poly.pdbx_seq_one_letter_code
_entity_poly.pdbx_strand_id
1 'polypeptide(L)'
;MTESNQNKTNFAGTYFDRDAVIRLTRFLKIASWIVAVVYIYQLITGMAVFVLQLSRNLVYIGGPTDLMQQIGWLLQPSLAGVIFYVALQAFAQALLILLDIEDNTRRAARK
;
A
#
# COMPACT_ATOMS: atom_id res chain seq x y z
N MET A 1 -50.09 -9.55 16.30
CA MET A 1 -49.12 -9.55 17.41
C MET A 1 -47.75 -9.83 16.81
N THR A 2 -46.67 -9.07 16.96
CA THR A 2 -46.42 -7.67 17.41
C THR A 2 -44.91 -7.42 17.19
N GLU A 3 -44.37 -6.25 16.81
CA GLU A 3 -44.95 -4.92 16.54
C GLU A 3 -44.43 -4.27 15.24
N SER A 4 -45.22 -3.32 14.74
CA SER A 4 -44.87 -2.22 13.84
C SER A 4 -43.87 -1.22 14.45
N ASN A 5 -42.60 -1.27 14.02
CA ASN A 5 -41.79 -0.08 13.68
C ASN A 5 -40.33 -0.47 13.36
N GLN A 6 -40.09 -0.93 12.13
CA GLN A 6 -38.78 -0.67 11.54
C GLN A 6 -38.68 0.83 11.26
N ASN A 7 -38.08 1.58 12.19
CA ASN A 7 -37.72 2.97 11.98
C ASN A 7 -36.87 3.06 10.71
N LYS A 8 -37.50 3.46 9.59
CA LYS A 8 -36.82 3.86 8.37
C LYS A 8 -36.08 5.16 8.66
N THR A 9 -34.90 5.03 9.25
CA THR A 9 -33.92 6.11 9.30
C THR A 9 -33.60 6.42 7.85
N ASN A 10 -34.15 7.51 7.31
CA ASN A 10 -33.97 7.95 5.93
C ASN A 10 -32.53 8.47 5.75
N PHE A 11 -31.57 7.57 5.85
CA PHE A 11 -30.17 7.83 5.56
C PHE A 11 -30.01 7.82 4.04
N ALA A 12 -29.88 9.00 3.46
CA ALA A 12 -29.75 9.18 2.01
C ALA A 12 -28.37 8.80 1.44
N GLY A 13 -27.45 8.29 2.28
CA GLY A 13 -26.12 7.85 1.88
C GLY A 13 -26.08 6.38 1.46
N THR A 14 -25.10 6.03 0.62
CA THR A 14 -24.73 4.64 0.34
C THR A 14 -24.24 3.94 1.60
N TYR A 15 -24.82 2.78 1.91
CA TYR A 15 -24.35 1.88 2.96
C TYR A 15 -23.11 1.13 2.48
N PHE A 16 -22.00 1.17 3.22
CA PHE A 16 -20.88 0.26 2.98
C PHE A 16 -21.03 -0.99 3.84
N ASP A 17 -20.70 -2.15 3.26
CA ASP A 17 -20.55 -3.37 4.04
C ASP A 17 -19.26 -3.28 4.87
N ARG A 18 -19.43 -3.08 6.18
CA ARG A 18 -18.36 -2.98 7.17
C ARG A 18 -17.40 -4.17 7.13
N ASP A 19 -17.92 -5.39 6.97
CA ASP A 19 -17.09 -6.60 6.98
C ASP A 19 -16.31 -6.72 5.66
N ALA A 20 -16.89 -6.30 4.54
CA ALA A 20 -16.18 -6.19 3.27
C ALA A 20 -15.07 -5.13 3.33
N VAL A 21 -15.33 -3.94 3.88
CA VAL A 21 -14.32 -2.86 4.02
C VAL A 21 -13.17 -3.28 4.95
N ILE A 22 -13.47 -3.90 6.10
CA ILE A 22 -12.43 -4.40 7.02
C ILE A 22 -11.60 -5.52 6.37
N ARG A 23 -12.25 -6.43 5.63
CA ARG A 23 -11.58 -7.51 4.89
C ARG A 23 -10.67 -6.96 3.79
N LEU A 24 -11.17 -6.02 2.98
CA LEU A 24 -10.39 -5.34 1.94
C LEU A 24 -9.20 -4.58 2.53
N THR A 25 -9.41 -3.85 3.62
CA THR A 25 -8.35 -3.16 4.37
C THR A 25 -7.25 -4.12 4.82
N ARG A 26 -7.62 -5.31 5.35
CA ARG A 26 -6.65 -6.34 5.72
C ARG A 26 -5.87 -6.85 4.50
N PHE A 27 -6.55 -7.09 3.37
CA PHE A 27 -5.88 -7.50 2.12
C PHE A 27 -4.91 -6.42 1.60
N LEU A 28 -5.29 -5.14 1.59
CA LEU A 28 -4.42 -4.04 1.18
C LEU A 28 -3.16 -3.93 2.07
N LYS A 29 -3.31 -4.11 3.39
CA LYS A 29 -2.20 -4.14 4.34
C LYS A 29 -1.26 -5.33 4.13
N ILE A 30 -1.79 -6.50 3.74
CA ILE A 30 -0.95 -7.66 3.40
C ILE A 30 -0.27 -7.46 2.05
N ALA A 31 -1.00 -6.97 1.04
CA ALA A 31 -0.49 -6.71 -0.30
C ALA A 31 0.64 -5.66 -0.30
N SER A 32 0.54 -4.59 0.51
CA SER A 32 1.62 -3.61 0.65
C SER A 32 2.91 -4.27 1.15
N TRP A 33 2.83 -5.08 2.21
CA TRP A 33 4.00 -5.81 2.73
C TRP A 33 4.57 -6.80 1.72
N ILE A 34 3.74 -7.51 0.95
CA ILE A 34 4.21 -8.37 -0.16
C ILE A 34 4.99 -7.54 -1.18
N VAL A 35 4.46 -6.40 -1.62
CA VAL A 35 5.14 -5.50 -2.56
C VAL A 35 6.48 -5.02 -1.99
N ALA A 36 6.52 -4.57 -0.72
CA ALA A 36 7.76 -4.14 -0.08
C ALA A 36 8.82 -5.26 -0.04
N VAL A 37 8.43 -6.49 0.31
CA VAL A 37 9.34 -7.66 0.33
C VAL A 37 9.88 -7.97 -1.07
N VAL A 38 9.04 -7.92 -2.11
CA VAL A 38 9.48 -8.15 -3.50
C VAL A 38 10.53 -7.11 -3.95
N TYR A 39 10.30 -5.82 -3.67
CA TYR A 39 11.26 -4.78 -4.04
C TYR A 39 12.54 -4.81 -3.20
N ILE A 40 12.46 -5.17 -1.90
CA ILE A 40 13.66 -5.39 -1.06
C ILE A 40 14.48 -6.58 -1.59
N TYR A 41 13.82 -7.68 -1.97
CA TYR A 41 14.47 -8.83 -2.58
C TYR A 41 15.13 -8.47 -3.92
N GLN A 42 14.46 -7.68 -4.76
CA GLN A 42 15.01 -7.16 -6.02
C GLN A 42 16.26 -6.29 -5.77
N LEU A 43 16.24 -5.43 -4.76
CA LEU A 43 17.40 -4.60 -4.40
C LEU A 43 18.59 -5.46 -3.95
N ILE A 44 18.37 -6.42 -3.04
CA ILE A 44 19.42 -7.30 -2.52
C ILE A 44 20.03 -8.16 -3.63
N THR A 45 19.20 -8.72 -4.51
CA THR A 45 19.68 -9.51 -5.66
C THR A 45 20.41 -8.64 -6.68
N GLY A 46 19.93 -7.43 -6.97
CA GLY A 46 20.63 -6.45 -7.80
C GLY A 46 22.00 -6.05 -7.24
N MET A 47 22.11 -5.81 -5.92
CA MET A 47 23.37 -5.57 -5.23
C MET A 47 24.34 -6.74 -5.37
N ALA A 48 23.86 -7.97 -5.16
CA ALA A 48 24.68 -9.17 -5.29
C ALA A 48 25.19 -9.37 -6.73
N VAL A 49 24.35 -9.13 -7.74
CA VAL A 49 24.73 -9.17 -9.15
C VAL A 49 25.78 -8.11 -9.47
N PHE A 50 25.62 -6.88 -8.98
CA PHE A 50 26.58 -5.80 -9.20
C PHE A 50 27.96 -6.11 -8.58
N VAL A 51 28.00 -6.65 -7.35
CA VAL A 51 29.25 -7.09 -6.70
C VAL A 51 29.91 -8.25 -7.48
N LEU A 52 29.12 -9.18 -8.01
CA LEU A 52 29.64 -10.26 -8.89
C LEU A 52 30.15 -9.73 -10.24
N GLN A 53 29.53 -8.70 -10.80
CA GLN A 53 30.00 -8.06 -12.02
C GLN A 53 31.32 -7.31 -11.80
N LEU A 54 31.45 -6.57 -10.69
CA LEU A 54 32.69 -5.89 -10.31
C LEU A 54 33.84 -6.87 -10.09
N SER A 55 33.63 -7.91 -9.26
CA SER A 55 34.67 -8.92 -8.98
C SER A 55 35.10 -9.74 -10.21
N ARG A 56 34.29 -9.76 -11.28
CA ARG A 56 34.59 -10.40 -12.56
C ARG A 56 35.08 -9.42 -13.64
N ASN A 57 35.28 -8.14 -13.30
CA ASN A 57 35.64 -7.07 -14.25
C ASN A 57 34.67 -6.94 -15.46
N LEU A 58 33.39 -7.26 -15.26
CA LEU A 58 32.34 -7.18 -16.30
C LEU A 58 31.72 -5.79 -16.42
N VAL A 59 31.99 -4.90 -15.46
CA VAL A 59 31.52 -3.52 -15.44
C VAL A 59 32.72 -2.59 -15.31
N TYR A 60 32.85 -1.66 -16.26
CA TYR A 60 33.81 -0.57 -16.17
C TYR A 60 33.20 0.61 -15.40
N ILE A 61 33.99 1.20 -14.50
CA ILE A 61 33.67 2.43 -13.78
C ILE A 61 34.84 3.38 -14.02
N GLY A 62 34.67 4.30 -14.97
CA GLY A 62 35.71 5.26 -15.37
C GLY A 62 35.83 6.46 -14.43
N GLY A 63 34.78 6.74 -13.65
CA GLY A 63 34.81 7.81 -12.65
C GLY A 63 33.66 7.76 -11.64
N PRO A 64 33.61 8.73 -10.71
CA PRO A 64 32.58 8.79 -9.67
C PRO A 64 31.17 8.96 -10.25
N THR A 65 31.02 9.66 -11.37
CA THR A 65 29.72 9.84 -12.05
C THR A 65 29.14 8.50 -12.53
N ASP A 66 29.98 7.61 -13.08
CA ASP A 66 29.55 6.28 -13.52
C ASP A 66 29.09 5.44 -12.32
N LEU A 67 29.82 5.50 -11.20
CA LEU A 67 29.44 4.83 -9.95
C LEU A 67 28.11 5.36 -9.41
N MET A 68 27.91 6.68 -9.39
CA MET A 68 26.63 7.28 -8.99
C MET A 68 25.49 6.90 -9.93
N GLN A 69 25.74 6.81 -11.24
CA GLN A 69 24.77 6.33 -12.22
C GLN A 69 24.37 4.87 -11.93
N GLN A 70 25.34 3.96 -11.73
CA GLN A 70 25.05 2.55 -11.42
C GLN A 70 24.24 2.39 -10.11
N ILE A 71 24.60 3.16 -9.07
CA ILE A 71 23.84 3.20 -7.81
C ILE A 71 22.42 3.74 -8.05
N GLY A 72 22.26 4.78 -8.88
CA GLY A 72 20.96 5.33 -9.27
C GLY A 72 20.06 4.29 -9.95
N TRP A 73 20.58 3.57 -10.94
CA TRP A 73 19.86 2.49 -11.63
C TRP A 73 19.43 1.36 -10.69
N LEU A 74 20.26 1.03 -9.71
CA LEU A 74 19.96 0.01 -8.70
C LEU A 74 18.89 0.47 -7.68
N LEU A 75 18.91 1.74 -7.28
CA LEU A 75 17.98 2.29 -6.29
C LEU A 75 16.62 2.69 -6.88
N GLN A 76 16.56 3.11 -8.15
CA GLN A 76 15.34 3.60 -8.80
C GLN A 76 14.12 2.63 -8.69
N PRO A 77 14.25 1.31 -8.92
CA PRO A 77 13.13 0.38 -8.73
C PRO A 77 12.66 0.31 -7.26
N SER A 78 13.61 0.39 -6.32
CA SER A 78 13.33 0.32 -4.88
C SER A 78 12.50 1.50 -4.39
N LEU A 79 12.75 2.71 -4.93
CA LEU A 79 11.95 3.90 -4.65
C LEU A 79 10.50 3.73 -5.12
N ALA A 80 10.28 3.13 -6.30
CA ALA A 80 8.93 2.80 -6.76
C ALA A 80 8.23 1.81 -5.81
N GLY A 81 8.96 0.80 -5.32
CA GLY A 81 8.45 -0.14 -4.30
C GLY A 81 7.99 0.53 -3.01
N VAL A 82 8.76 1.51 -2.51
CA VAL A 82 8.36 2.32 -1.35
C VAL A 82 7.09 3.14 -1.65
N ILE A 83 6.99 3.75 -2.84
CA ILE A 83 5.79 4.50 -3.25
C ILE A 83 4.56 3.59 -3.27
N PHE A 84 4.65 2.39 -3.86
CA PHE A 84 3.53 1.43 -3.88
C PHE A 84 3.15 0.93 -2.47
N TYR A 85 4.14 0.66 -1.60
CA TYR A 85 3.89 0.30 -0.21
C TYR A 85 3.11 1.40 0.52
N VAL A 86 3.58 2.65 0.45
CA VAL A 86 2.95 3.81 1.10
C VAL A 86 1.56 4.08 0.53
N ALA A 87 1.39 4.01 -0.80
CA ALA A 87 0.10 4.21 -1.44
C ALA A 87 -0.94 3.18 -0.98
N LEU A 88 -0.59 1.88 -0.96
CA LEU A 88 -1.49 0.82 -0.49
C LEU A 88 -1.85 0.96 1.00
N GLN A 89 -0.90 1.41 1.84
CA GLN A 89 -1.19 1.72 3.25
C GLN A 89 -2.09 2.96 3.40
N ALA A 90 -1.89 3.99 2.59
CA ALA A 90 -2.73 5.18 2.58
C ALA A 90 -4.17 4.85 2.16
N PHE A 91 -4.36 4.02 1.12
CA PHE A 91 -5.69 3.52 0.74
C PHE A 91 -6.34 2.68 1.85
N ALA A 92 -5.58 1.82 2.53
CA ALA A 92 -6.08 1.05 3.66
C ALA A 92 -6.53 1.94 4.84
N GLN A 93 -5.84 3.06 5.11
CA GLN A 93 -6.29 4.02 6.12
C GLN A 93 -7.48 4.86 5.65
N ALA A 94 -7.49 5.32 4.40
CA ALA A 94 -8.58 6.10 3.84
C ALA A 94 -9.92 5.34 3.89
N LEU A 95 -9.91 4.03 3.58
CA LEU A 95 -11.09 3.16 3.70
C LEU A 95 -11.63 3.08 5.13
N LEU A 96 -10.76 2.99 6.13
CA LEU A 96 -11.17 2.99 7.54
C LEU A 96 -11.75 4.34 7.97
N ILE A 97 -11.15 5.45 7.53
CA ILE A 97 -11.66 6.80 7.82
C ILE A 97 -13.05 7.01 7.21
N LEU A 98 -13.28 6.56 5.98
CA LEU A 98 -14.60 6.63 5.32
C LEU A 98 -15.65 5.79 6.07
N LEU A 99 -15.28 4.60 6.53
CA LEU A 99 -16.13 3.72 7.34
C LEU A 99 -16.49 4.35 8.69
N ASP A 100 -15.53 4.99 9.38
CA ASP A 100 -15.78 5.69 10.64
C ASP A 100 -16.69 6.93 10.44
N ILE A 101 -16.56 7.65 9.33
CA ILE A 101 -17.43 8.77 8.96
C ILE A 101 -18.86 8.29 8.68
N GLU A 102 -19.04 7.17 7.97
CA GLU A 102 -20.35 6.56 7.73
C GLU A 102 -20.98 6.10 9.06
N ASP A 103 -20.23 5.34 9.88
CA ASP A 103 -20.70 4.85 11.18
C ASP A 103 -21.07 6.00 12.15
N ASN A 104 -20.45 7.17 12.01
CA ASN A 104 -20.78 8.36 12.80
C ASN A 104 -22.00 9.11 12.24
N THR A 105 -22.08 9.34 10.92
CA THR A 105 -23.24 9.99 10.29
C THR A 105 -24.52 9.15 10.43
N ARG A 106 -24.41 7.82 10.37
CA ARG A 106 -25.52 6.89 10.68
C ARG A 106 -25.97 6.96 12.14
N ARG A 107 -25.05 7.24 13.09
CA ARG A 107 -25.38 7.47 14.51
C ARG A 107 -26.02 8.84 14.73
N ALA A 108 -25.58 9.88 14.02
CA ALA A 108 -26.18 11.21 14.06
C ALA A 108 -27.62 11.19 13.50
N ALA A 109 -27.87 10.52 12.37
CA ALA A 109 -29.19 10.39 11.75
C ALA A 109 -30.18 9.46 12.51
N ARG A 110 -29.78 8.95 13.69
CA ARG A 110 -30.61 8.17 14.62
C ARG A 110 -30.97 8.92 15.91
N LYS A 111 -30.45 10.14 16.07
CA LYS A 111 -30.82 11.08 17.14
C LYS A 111 -31.77 12.14 16.58
#